data_AF-A0A829D5E8-F1
#
_entry.id   AF-A0A829D5E8-F1
#
_cell.length_a   1.000
_cell.length_b   1.000
_cell.length_c   1.000
_cell.angle_alpha   90.00
_cell.angle_beta   90.00
_cell.angle_gamma   90.00
#
_symmetry.space_group_name_H-M   'P 1'
#
loop_
_entity.id
_entity.type
_entity.pdbx_description
1 polymer ?
#
loop_
_entity_poly.entity_id
_entity_poly.type
_entity_poly.pdbx_seq_one_letter_code
_entity_poly.pdbx_strand_id
1 'polypeptide(L)'
;MRTGDFFPNLNNLEPDRDKIYNGCYLMLGGLIKKVLIADPASGLISPVFSNPATYDFTSLILAGIGYSIQVFCDFSGLTDMARGVGALLGFYLPENFKAPFFSLSGRELWQRWHITLSFWLRDYIYFSLGGSKVAVWRTHLNLILTMTIGGFWHGADYTFIAWGFYWGVLLAVERYLETSLGWKLTPNKNFVLKIVKVWIVFLLFSFGAILFRANNANMMIQHVFGIFENVPNKIETELIFSSLSWLGNAGSLIDGNSFFLLNQMENLEKFFYLFLGLVFFNWVEYVPDFWKRFRKYDPWLLIFVGVVSVFLLALFSEDSSAFIYYKF
;
A
#
# COMPACT_ATOMS: atom_id res chain seq x y z
N MET A 1 -13.72 -12.95 -1.92
CA MET A 1 -14.59 -13.56 -2.94
C MET A 1 -15.85 -14.07 -2.24
N ARG A 2 -17.03 -13.89 -2.83
CA ARG A 2 -18.29 -14.41 -2.26
C ARG A 2 -18.65 -15.73 -2.92
N THR A 3 -19.52 -16.51 -2.27
CA THR A 3 -20.07 -17.75 -2.81
C THR A 3 -20.64 -17.55 -4.23
N GLY A 4 -21.38 -16.46 -4.45
CA GLY A 4 -21.95 -16.13 -5.75
C GLY A 4 -20.92 -15.77 -6.83
N ASP A 5 -19.71 -15.35 -6.46
CA ASP A 5 -18.66 -14.96 -7.41
C ASP A 5 -17.84 -16.17 -7.88
N PHE A 6 -17.73 -17.22 -7.06
CA PHE A 6 -16.83 -18.36 -7.29
C PHE A 6 -17.55 -19.57 -7.88
N PHE A 7 -18.66 -19.99 -7.26
CA PHE A 7 -19.33 -21.25 -7.59
C PHE A 7 -19.77 -21.36 -9.06
N PRO A 8 -20.26 -20.29 -9.72
CA PRO A 8 -20.60 -20.36 -11.14
C PRO A 8 -19.41 -20.71 -12.06
N ASN A 9 -18.17 -20.41 -11.64
CA ASN A 9 -16.97 -20.67 -12.45
C ASN A 9 -16.48 -22.12 -12.36
N LEU A 10 -16.92 -22.90 -11.35
CA LEU A 10 -16.47 -24.28 -11.16
C LEU A 10 -16.79 -25.19 -12.34
N ASN A 11 -17.82 -24.85 -13.11
CA ASN A 11 -18.23 -25.61 -14.29
C ASN A 11 -17.47 -25.20 -15.57
N ASN A 12 -16.58 -24.20 -15.50
CA ASN A 12 -15.84 -23.70 -16.67
C ASN A 12 -14.45 -23.18 -16.26
N LEU A 13 -13.51 -24.10 -16.04
CA LEU A 13 -12.14 -23.83 -15.55
C LEU A 13 -11.09 -23.77 -16.68
N GLU A 14 -11.51 -23.59 -17.93
CA GLU A 14 -10.59 -23.51 -19.06
C GLU A 14 -10.20 -22.04 -19.33
N PRO A 15 -8.90 -21.69 -19.23
CA PRO A 15 -8.46 -20.34 -19.53
C PRO A 15 -8.41 -20.12 -21.05
N ASP A 16 -9.06 -19.04 -21.51
CA ASP A 16 -8.82 -18.52 -22.85
C ASP A 16 -7.45 -17.82 -22.94
N ARG A 17 -7.01 -17.49 -24.15
CA ARG A 17 -5.70 -16.84 -24.37
C ARG A 17 -5.58 -15.51 -23.63
N ASP A 18 -6.67 -14.74 -23.52
CA ASP A 18 -6.65 -13.44 -22.85
C ASP A 18 -6.45 -13.61 -21.34
N LYS A 19 -7.10 -14.60 -20.73
CA LYS A 19 -6.88 -14.98 -19.33
C LYS A 19 -5.44 -15.40 -19.08
N ILE A 20 -4.84 -16.20 -19.97
CA ILE A 20 -3.44 -16.62 -19.83
C ILE A 20 -2.53 -15.39 -19.81
N TYR A 21 -2.61 -14.52 -20.81
CA TYR A 21 -1.74 -13.34 -20.90
C TYR A 21 -1.97 -12.37 -19.74
N ASN A 22 -3.23 -12.07 -19.40
CA ASN A 22 -3.54 -11.23 -18.25
C ASN A 22 -3.00 -11.83 -16.94
N GLY A 23 -3.10 -13.15 -16.78
CA GLY A 23 -2.54 -13.85 -15.63
C GLY A 23 -1.03 -13.68 -15.51
N CYS A 24 -0.31 -13.80 -16.63
CA CYS A 24 1.13 -13.58 -16.69
C CYS A 24 1.54 -12.13 -16.35
N TYR A 25 0.82 -11.12 -16.87
CA TYR A 25 1.10 -9.73 -16.52
C TYR A 25 0.90 -9.47 -15.03
N LEU A 26 -0.16 -10.02 -14.43
CA LEU A 26 -0.44 -9.91 -13.00
C LEU A 26 0.63 -10.60 -12.16
N MET A 27 1.06 -11.81 -12.54
CA MET A 27 2.10 -12.54 -11.83
C MET A 27 3.44 -11.80 -11.87
N LEU A 28 3.86 -11.34 -13.05
CA LEU A 28 5.11 -10.59 -13.21
C LEU A 28 5.07 -9.26 -12.47
N GLY A 29 3.98 -8.50 -12.61
CA GLY A 29 3.79 -7.24 -11.90
C GLY A 29 3.83 -7.43 -10.38
N GLY A 30 3.17 -8.47 -9.87
CA GLY A 30 3.17 -8.79 -8.46
C GLY A 30 4.53 -9.22 -7.91
N LEU A 31 5.28 -10.02 -8.68
CA LEU A 31 6.64 -10.42 -8.32
C LEU A 31 7.59 -9.22 -8.29
N ILE A 32 7.49 -8.31 -9.25
CA ILE A 32 8.28 -7.06 -9.27
C ILE A 32 7.94 -6.20 -8.06
N LYS A 33 6.65 -5.98 -7.76
CA LYS A 33 6.22 -5.23 -6.56
C LYS A 33 6.81 -5.84 -5.28
N LYS A 34 6.77 -7.17 -5.16
CA LYS A 34 7.30 -7.89 -3.99
C LYS A 34 8.82 -7.74 -3.85
N VAL A 35 9.55 -8.22 -4.86
CA VAL A 35 11.00 -8.44 -4.78
C VAL A 35 11.78 -7.14 -4.93
N LEU A 36 11.36 -6.24 -5.83
CA LEU A 36 12.13 -5.03 -6.13
C LEU A 36 11.72 -3.81 -5.29
N ILE A 37 10.52 -3.82 -4.69
CA ILE A 37 10.02 -2.66 -3.92
C ILE A 37 9.76 -3.03 -2.47
N ALA A 38 8.89 -4.01 -2.20
CA ALA A 38 8.49 -4.32 -0.83
C ALA A 38 9.61 -4.90 0.04
N ASP A 39 10.38 -5.86 -0.46
CA ASP A 39 11.46 -6.46 0.33
C ASP A 39 12.60 -5.45 0.65
N PRO A 40 13.08 -4.64 -0.31
CA PRO A 40 14.03 -3.56 -0.01
C PRO A 40 13.47 -2.51 0.95
N ALA A 41 12.18 -2.13 0.80
CA ALA A 41 11.53 -1.22 1.74
C ALA A 41 11.49 -1.80 3.15
N SER A 42 11.22 -3.10 3.29
CA SER A 42 11.26 -3.81 4.57
C SER A 42 12.63 -3.72 5.23
N GLY A 43 13.70 -4.01 4.48
CA GLY A 43 15.08 -3.93 4.99
C GLY A 43 15.44 -2.52 5.46
N LEU A 44 15.00 -1.49 4.72
CA LEU A 44 15.27 -0.09 5.02
C LEU A 44 14.61 0.38 6.33
N ILE A 45 13.35 0.01 6.57
CA ILE A 45 12.57 0.57 7.68
C ILE A 45 12.56 -0.29 8.95
N SER A 46 12.90 -1.59 8.85
CA SER A 46 12.84 -2.52 9.99
C SER A 46 13.70 -2.11 11.20
N PRO A 47 14.90 -1.52 11.02
CA PRO A 47 15.67 -1.00 12.15
C PRO A 47 14.95 0.11 12.94
N VAL A 48 14.22 0.99 12.25
CA VAL A 48 13.48 2.09 12.88
C VAL A 48 12.33 1.56 13.73
N PHE A 49 11.54 0.62 13.22
CA PHE A 49 10.44 0.01 13.97
C PHE A 49 10.91 -0.90 15.13
N SER A 50 12.14 -1.39 15.07
CA SER A 50 12.73 -2.22 16.12
C SER A 50 13.23 -1.41 17.32
N ASN A 51 13.69 -0.17 17.09
CA ASN A 51 14.21 0.69 18.15
C ASN A 51 13.92 2.20 17.89
N PRO A 52 12.64 2.60 17.85
CA PRO A 52 12.23 3.95 17.43
C PRO A 52 12.82 5.06 18.30
N ALA A 53 13.06 4.80 19.59
CA ALA A 53 13.63 5.77 20.52
C ALA A 53 15.03 6.28 20.14
N THR A 54 15.77 5.55 19.29
CA THR A 54 17.13 5.92 18.86
C THR A 54 17.18 6.75 17.57
N TYR A 55 16.03 6.97 16.92
CA TYR A 55 15.95 7.67 15.64
C TYR A 55 15.34 9.06 15.79
N ASP A 56 15.75 9.98 14.92
CA ASP A 56 15.23 11.34 14.85
C ASP A 56 13.82 11.38 14.22
N PHE A 57 13.13 12.52 14.36
CA PHE A 57 11.79 12.67 13.80
C PHE A 57 11.72 12.37 12.29
N THR A 58 12.75 12.71 11.51
CA THR A 58 12.77 12.52 10.06
C THR A 58 12.72 11.03 9.73
N SER A 59 13.60 10.26 10.37
CA SER A 59 13.65 8.81 10.22
C SER A 59 12.33 8.15 10.64
N LEU A 60 11.70 8.63 11.71
CA LEU A 60 10.42 8.11 12.19
C LEU A 60 9.27 8.38 11.20
N ILE A 61 9.21 9.56 10.60
CA ILE A 61 8.21 9.91 9.56
C ILE A 61 8.48 9.08 8.29
N LEU A 62 9.73 9.03 7.84
CA LEU A 62 10.12 8.25 6.66
C LEU A 62 9.85 6.76 6.85
N ALA A 63 9.99 6.22 8.06
CA ALA A 63 9.63 4.83 8.34
C ALA A 63 8.12 4.57 8.15
N GLY A 64 7.23 5.50 8.54
CA GLY A 64 5.79 5.37 8.29
C GLY A 64 5.42 5.42 6.80
N ILE A 65 6.04 6.33 6.06
CA ILE A 65 5.87 6.41 4.59
C ILE A 65 6.45 5.16 3.91
N GLY A 66 7.64 4.73 4.33
CA GLY A 66 8.31 3.52 3.83
C GLY A 66 7.50 2.26 4.10
N TYR A 67 6.83 2.18 5.25
CA TYR A 67 5.91 1.08 5.51
C TYR A 67 4.67 1.15 4.62
N SER A 68 4.18 2.33 4.27
CA SER A 68 3.09 2.48 3.31
C SER A 68 3.46 1.96 1.92
N ILE A 69 4.71 2.19 1.49
CA ILE A 69 5.28 1.60 0.27
C ILE A 69 5.33 0.08 0.39
N GLN A 70 5.95 -0.42 1.47
CA GLN A 70 6.11 -1.84 1.74
C GLN A 70 4.76 -2.56 1.71
N VAL A 71 3.81 -2.13 2.54
CA VAL A 71 2.53 -2.82 2.74
C VAL A 71 1.68 -2.82 1.49
N PHE A 72 1.71 -1.76 0.69
CA PHE A 72 1.02 -1.73 -0.59
C PHE A 72 1.66 -2.68 -1.59
N CYS A 73 2.96 -2.58 -1.83
CA CYS A 73 3.63 -3.37 -2.86
C CYS A 73 3.64 -4.87 -2.50
N ASP A 74 3.82 -5.20 -1.24
CA ASP A 74 3.79 -6.58 -0.75
C ASP A 74 2.40 -7.19 -0.93
N PHE A 75 1.36 -6.47 -0.47
CA PHE A 75 0.01 -7.02 -0.45
C PHE A 75 -0.66 -6.95 -1.82
N SER A 76 -0.55 -5.81 -2.53
CA SER A 76 -1.02 -5.69 -3.91
C SER A 76 -0.33 -6.73 -4.78
N GLY A 77 0.99 -6.91 -4.63
CA GLY A 77 1.74 -7.92 -5.37
C GLY A 77 1.28 -9.35 -5.09
N LEU A 78 1.06 -9.71 -3.82
CA LEU A 78 0.48 -11.00 -3.46
C LEU A 78 -0.90 -11.22 -4.11
N THR A 79 -1.79 -10.23 -4.04
CA THR A 79 -3.13 -10.37 -4.61
C THR A 79 -3.13 -10.37 -6.14
N ASP A 80 -2.22 -9.67 -6.79
CA ASP A 80 -2.05 -9.72 -8.24
C ASP A 80 -1.57 -11.11 -8.67
N MET A 81 -0.58 -11.69 -7.99
CA MET A 81 -0.15 -13.06 -8.25
C MET A 81 -1.31 -14.06 -8.03
N ALA A 82 -2.08 -13.93 -6.95
CA ALA A 82 -3.25 -14.77 -6.71
C ALA A 82 -4.30 -14.63 -7.81
N ARG A 83 -4.62 -13.39 -8.24
CA ARG A 83 -5.52 -13.12 -9.38
C ARG A 83 -4.98 -13.71 -10.69
N GLY A 84 -3.67 -13.67 -10.87
CA GLY A 84 -2.99 -14.25 -12.03
C GLY A 84 -3.14 -15.78 -12.07
N VAL A 85 -2.94 -16.44 -10.93
CA VAL A 85 -3.22 -17.88 -10.78
C VAL A 85 -4.69 -18.18 -11.07
N GLY A 86 -5.62 -17.40 -10.52
CA GLY A 86 -7.06 -17.55 -10.83
C GLY A 86 -7.33 -17.49 -12.34
N ALA A 87 -6.75 -16.49 -13.02
CA ALA A 87 -6.92 -16.33 -14.46
C ALA A 87 -6.38 -17.53 -15.24
N LEU A 88 -5.22 -18.07 -14.85
CA LEU A 88 -4.65 -19.30 -15.42
C LEU A 88 -5.49 -20.55 -15.13
N LEU A 89 -6.31 -20.54 -14.08
CA LEU A 89 -7.30 -21.58 -13.77
C LEU A 89 -8.67 -21.31 -14.42
N GLY A 90 -8.79 -20.30 -15.29
CA GLY A 90 -9.99 -20.03 -16.07
C GLY A 90 -10.98 -19.03 -15.49
N PHE A 91 -10.71 -18.42 -14.32
CA PHE A 91 -11.64 -17.48 -13.68
C PHE A 91 -10.97 -16.23 -13.11
N TYR A 92 -11.71 -15.12 -13.00
CA TYR A 92 -11.15 -13.89 -12.43
C TYR A 92 -11.46 -13.78 -10.94
N LEU A 93 -10.41 -13.64 -10.13
CA LEU A 93 -10.54 -13.18 -8.75
C LEU A 93 -10.80 -11.67 -8.72
N PRO A 94 -11.62 -11.19 -7.76
CA PRO A 94 -11.90 -9.76 -7.62
C PRO A 94 -10.63 -8.97 -7.31
N GLU A 95 -10.58 -7.74 -7.82
CA GLU A 95 -9.50 -6.81 -7.53
C GLU A 95 -9.52 -6.37 -6.06
N ASN A 96 -8.33 -6.32 -5.45
CA ASN A 96 -8.19 -5.94 -4.06
C ASN A 96 -7.61 -4.53 -3.88
N PHE A 97 -6.91 -4.00 -4.90
CA PHE A 97 -6.30 -2.67 -4.89
C PHE A 97 -6.57 -1.94 -6.20
N LYS A 98 -6.92 -0.66 -6.10
CA LYS A 98 -7.18 0.19 -7.26
C LYS A 98 -6.65 1.61 -7.06
N ALA A 99 -5.35 1.80 -7.21
CA ALA A 99 -4.66 3.07 -7.03
C ALA A 99 -5.08 3.80 -5.73
N PRO A 100 -4.98 3.12 -4.56
CA PRO A 100 -5.46 3.65 -3.29
C PRO A 100 -4.77 4.94 -2.89
N PHE A 101 -3.50 5.13 -3.23
CA PHE A 101 -2.76 6.33 -2.87
C PHE A 101 -2.99 7.52 -3.80
N PHE A 102 -3.91 7.40 -4.76
CA PHE A 102 -4.46 8.53 -5.53
C PHE A 102 -5.85 8.96 -5.05
N SER A 103 -6.26 8.53 -3.86
CA SER A 103 -7.56 8.85 -3.26
C SER A 103 -7.61 10.29 -2.76
N LEU A 104 -8.74 10.96 -2.97
CA LEU A 104 -8.97 12.35 -2.55
C LEU A 104 -9.61 12.46 -1.17
N SER A 105 -10.08 11.35 -0.61
CA SER A 105 -10.61 11.27 0.76
C SER A 105 -10.35 9.90 1.39
N GLY A 106 -10.51 9.79 2.71
CA GLY A 106 -10.37 8.53 3.44
C GLY A 106 -11.45 7.53 3.02
N ARG A 107 -12.69 7.97 2.78
CA ARG A 107 -13.73 7.11 2.21
C ARG A 107 -13.33 6.52 0.85
N GLU A 108 -12.78 7.33 -0.04
CA GLU A 108 -12.32 6.86 -1.36
C GLU A 108 -11.15 5.88 -1.24
N LEU A 109 -10.24 6.14 -0.31
CA LEU A 109 -9.13 5.24 0.02
C LEU A 109 -9.64 3.85 0.39
N TRP A 110 -10.60 3.74 1.31
CA TRP A 110 -11.18 2.45 1.72
C TRP A 110 -12.08 1.78 0.67
N GLN A 111 -12.39 2.47 -0.42
CA GLN A 111 -13.03 1.87 -1.61
C GLN A 111 -12.02 1.33 -2.62
N ARG A 112 -10.73 1.64 -2.42
CA ARG A 112 -9.62 1.30 -3.32
C ARG A 112 -8.52 0.48 -2.65
N TRP A 113 -8.49 0.45 -1.32
CA TRP A 113 -7.57 -0.32 -0.50
C TRP A 113 -8.26 -1.55 0.06
N HIS A 114 -7.63 -2.72 -0.08
CA HIS A 114 -8.14 -4.01 0.41
C HIS A 114 -9.65 -4.21 0.19
N ILE A 115 -10.10 -3.94 -1.04
CA ILE A 115 -11.50 -3.79 -1.44
C ILE A 115 -12.36 -4.97 -0.96
N THR A 116 -11.85 -6.20 -1.08
CA THR A 116 -12.62 -7.38 -0.72
C THR A 116 -12.92 -7.45 0.77
N LEU A 117 -11.97 -7.06 1.63
CA LEU A 117 -12.17 -7.01 3.09
C LEU A 117 -13.01 -5.80 3.47
N SER A 118 -12.73 -4.61 2.92
CA SER A 118 -13.49 -3.40 3.20
C SER A 118 -14.97 -3.57 2.87
N PHE A 119 -15.31 -4.24 1.77
CA PHE A 119 -16.70 -4.54 1.42
C PHE A 119 -17.30 -5.65 2.27
N TRP A 120 -16.50 -6.61 2.75
CA TRP A 120 -16.97 -7.61 3.70
C TRP A 120 -17.32 -6.97 5.05
N LEU A 121 -16.44 -6.14 5.62
CA LEU A 121 -16.70 -5.38 6.84
C LEU A 121 -17.94 -4.48 6.69
N ARG A 122 -18.07 -3.80 5.55
CA ARG A 122 -19.25 -2.98 5.25
C ARG A 122 -20.54 -3.81 5.27
N ASP A 123 -20.55 -4.91 4.54
CA ASP A 123 -21.79 -5.66 4.31
C ASP A 123 -22.21 -6.50 5.51
N TYR A 124 -21.26 -7.06 6.25
CA TYR A 124 -21.52 -7.99 7.35
C TYR A 124 -21.46 -7.36 8.74
N ILE A 125 -20.73 -6.25 8.92
CA ILE A 125 -20.62 -5.57 10.21
C ILE A 125 -21.37 -4.24 10.16
N TYR A 126 -20.97 -3.32 9.29
CA TYR A 126 -21.52 -1.96 9.28
C TYR A 126 -23.03 -1.93 9.03
N PHE A 127 -23.53 -2.66 8.04
CA PHE A 127 -24.97 -2.73 7.77
C PHE A 127 -25.75 -3.51 8.83
N SER A 128 -25.16 -4.53 9.44
CA SER A 128 -25.76 -5.26 10.56
C SER A 128 -25.96 -4.36 11.80
N LEU A 129 -25.10 -3.35 11.98
CA LEU A 129 -25.26 -2.31 13.01
C LEU A 129 -26.29 -1.21 12.66
N GLY A 130 -27.00 -1.35 11.53
CA GLY A 130 -27.98 -0.36 11.02
C GLY A 130 -27.39 0.65 10.02
N GLY A 131 -26.09 0.55 9.71
CA GLY A 131 -25.41 1.35 8.71
C GLY A 131 -25.60 2.86 8.91
N SER A 132 -26.00 3.56 7.83
CA SER A 132 -26.33 4.99 7.84
C SER A 132 -27.83 5.29 8.03
N LYS A 133 -28.66 4.29 8.33
CA LYS A 133 -30.13 4.45 8.50
C LYS A 133 -30.54 4.75 9.95
N VAL A 134 -29.57 4.94 10.84
CA VAL A 134 -29.74 5.24 12.26
C VAL A 134 -29.43 6.71 12.56
N ALA A 135 -29.64 7.14 13.81
CA ALA A 135 -29.28 8.49 14.25
C ALA A 135 -27.81 8.84 13.89
N VAL A 136 -27.55 10.14 13.64
CA VAL A 136 -26.25 10.62 13.17
C VAL A 136 -25.11 10.14 14.07
N TRP A 137 -25.21 10.32 15.39
CA TRP A 137 -24.18 9.88 16.33
C TRP A 137 -23.94 8.35 16.27
N ARG A 138 -25.00 7.55 16.10
CA ARG A 138 -24.89 6.09 15.94
C ARG A 138 -24.18 5.72 14.65
N THR A 139 -24.38 6.47 13.58
CA THR A 139 -23.66 6.23 12.33
C THR A 139 -22.15 6.42 12.49
N HIS A 140 -21.73 7.42 13.26
CA HIS A 140 -20.32 7.67 13.56
C HIS A 140 -19.74 6.55 14.43
N LEU A 141 -20.49 6.13 15.46
CA LEU A 141 -20.12 4.98 16.29
C LEU A 141 -20.00 3.69 15.46
N ASN A 142 -20.92 3.44 14.53
CA ASN A 142 -20.89 2.27 13.65
C ASN A 142 -19.63 2.24 12.77
N LEU A 143 -19.18 3.40 12.27
CA LEU A 143 -17.93 3.51 11.52
C LEU A 143 -16.72 3.17 12.40
N ILE A 144 -16.67 3.75 13.61
CA ILE A 144 -15.60 3.48 14.58
C ILE A 144 -15.56 1.98 14.93
N LEU A 145 -16.69 1.41 15.34
CA LEU A 145 -16.78 -0.01 15.71
C LEU A 145 -16.40 -0.92 14.54
N THR A 146 -16.87 -0.64 13.33
CA THR A 146 -16.56 -1.46 12.15
C THR A 146 -15.06 -1.50 11.88
N MET A 147 -14.39 -0.34 11.91
CA MET A 147 -12.95 -0.27 11.67
C MET A 147 -12.14 -0.86 12.84
N THR A 148 -12.56 -0.65 14.09
CA THR A 148 -11.91 -1.26 15.25
C THR A 148 -12.02 -2.78 15.23
N ILE A 149 -13.17 -3.34 14.87
CA ILE A 149 -13.33 -4.79 14.68
C ILE A 149 -12.48 -5.29 13.50
N GLY A 150 -12.38 -4.51 12.42
CA GLY A 150 -11.44 -4.77 11.33
C GLY A 150 -9.98 -4.80 11.79
N GLY A 151 -9.59 -3.90 12.68
CA GLY A 151 -8.29 -3.93 13.35
C GLY A 151 -8.10 -5.21 14.16
N PHE A 152 -9.07 -5.56 15.01
CA PHE A 152 -9.01 -6.78 15.81
C PHE A 152 -8.89 -8.07 14.95
N TRP A 153 -9.47 -8.07 13.74
CA TRP A 153 -9.32 -9.19 12.80
C TRP A 153 -7.87 -9.38 12.33
N HIS A 154 -7.05 -8.32 12.31
CA HIS A 154 -5.65 -8.42 11.93
C HIS A 154 -4.78 -9.04 13.01
N GLY A 155 -5.09 -8.86 14.30
CA GLY A 155 -4.31 -9.46 15.38
C GLY A 155 -4.76 -8.99 16.77
N ALA A 156 -4.21 -9.63 17.82
CA ALA A 156 -4.62 -9.40 19.21
C ALA A 156 -3.85 -8.28 19.93
N ASP A 157 -2.80 -7.71 19.33
CA ASP A 157 -2.04 -6.62 19.94
C ASP A 157 -2.81 -5.29 19.88
N TYR A 158 -2.59 -4.42 20.88
CA TYR A 158 -3.23 -3.12 20.98
C TYR A 158 -2.92 -2.18 19.80
N THR A 159 -1.80 -2.42 19.10
CA THR A 159 -1.44 -1.76 17.84
C THR A 159 -2.56 -1.81 16.79
N PHE A 160 -3.15 -2.98 16.56
CA PHE A 160 -4.22 -3.14 15.57
C PHE A 160 -5.54 -2.50 16.02
N ILE A 161 -5.84 -2.53 17.32
CA ILE A 161 -7.00 -1.86 17.90
C ILE A 161 -6.85 -0.34 17.73
N ALA A 162 -5.68 0.20 18.06
CA ALA A 162 -5.38 1.63 17.90
C ALA A 162 -5.47 2.07 16.44
N TRP A 163 -4.95 1.27 15.51
CA TRP A 163 -5.08 1.49 14.07
C TRP A 163 -6.54 1.50 13.59
N GLY A 164 -7.33 0.51 13.99
CA GLY A 164 -8.73 0.40 13.61
C GLY A 164 -9.57 1.55 14.17
N PHE A 165 -9.33 1.90 15.43
CA PHE A 165 -9.97 3.06 16.06
C PHE A 165 -9.58 4.37 15.37
N TYR A 166 -8.29 4.57 15.09
CA TYR A 166 -7.78 5.75 14.37
C TYR A 166 -8.51 5.97 13.05
N TRP A 167 -8.61 4.95 12.20
CA TRP A 167 -9.31 5.06 10.93
C TRP A 167 -10.81 5.21 11.07
N GLY A 168 -11.40 4.53 12.05
CA GLY A 168 -12.80 4.70 12.41
C GLY A 168 -13.15 6.15 12.75
N VAL A 169 -12.30 6.80 13.55
CA VAL A 169 -12.44 8.22 13.90
C VAL A 169 -12.24 9.10 12.68
N LEU A 170 -11.22 8.87 11.84
CA LEU A 170 -11.02 9.65 10.62
C LEU A 170 -12.24 9.61 9.69
N LEU A 171 -12.83 8.43 9.48
CA LEU A 171 -14.04 8.28 8.65
C LEU A 171 -15.26 8.94 9.28
N ALA A 172 -15.40 8.88 10.60
CA ALA A 172 -16.45 9.57 11.32
C ALA A 172 -16.30 11.10 11.19
N VAL A 173 -15.09 11.63 11.34
CA VAL A 173 -14.78 13.06 11.15
C VAL A 173 -15.03 13.47 9.71
N GLU A 174 -14.54 12.72 8.71
CA GLU A 174 -14.78 12.99 7.30
C GLU A 174 -16.28 13.10 7.01
N ARG A 175 -17.07 12.16 7.52
CA ARG A 175 -18.54 12.20 7.39
C ARG A 175 -19.14 13.44 8.05
N TYR A 176 -18.71 13.79 9.26
CA TYR A 176 -19.18 14.99 9.96
C TYR A 176 -18.89 16.26 9.17
N LEU A 177 -17.69 16.40 8.61
CA LEU A 177 -17.30 17.53 7.77
C LEU A 177 -18.21 17.63 6.53
N GLU A 178 -18.51 16.49 5.89
CA GLU A 178 -19.39 16.45 4.72
C GLU A 178 -20.86 16.78 5.06
N THR A 179 -21.41 16.18 6.11
CA THR A 179 -22.85 16.29 6.42
C THR A 179 -23.22 17.54 7.21
N SER A 180 -22.35 17.98 8.12
CA SER A 180 -22.67 19.07 9.06
C SER A 180 -22.09 20.42 8.60
N LEU A 181 -20.90 20.41 7.99
CA LEU A 181 -20.22 21.63 7.52
C LEU A 181 -20.31 21.82 6.00
N GLY A 182 -20.85 20.86 5.26
CA GLY A 182 -20.96 20.91 3.81
C GLY A 182 -19.61 20.85 3.07
N TRP A 183 -18.53 20.47 3.75
CA TRP A 183 -17.20 20.42 3.16
C TRP A 183 -17.09 19.17 2.29
N LYS A 184 -17.28 19.34 0.97
CA LYS A 184 -17.12 18.24 0.01
C LYS A 184 -15.64 17.90 -0.18
N LEU A 185 -15.24 16.73 0.29
CA LEU A 185 -13.88 16.21 0.08
C LEU A 185 -13.69 15.72 -1.36
N THR A 186 -14.76 15.37 -2.09
CA THR A 186 -14.70 14.96 -3.50
C THR A 186 -15.87 15.52 -4.33
N PRO A 187 -15.74 15.70 -5.66
CA PRO A 187 -14.54 16.01 -6.45
C PRO A 187 -14.31 17.54 -6.57
N ASN A 188 -13.05 17.96 -6.68
CA ASN A 188 -12.67 19.37 -6.94
C ASN A 188 -12.17 19.54 -8.39
N LYS A 189 -12.45 20.68 -9.04
CA LYS A 189 -11.95 20.97 -10.39
C LYS A 189 -10.47 21.40 -10.41
N ASN A 190 -9.98 22.01 -9.32
CA ASN A 190 -8.62 22.51 -9.22
C ASN A 190 -7.59 21.36 -9.05
N PHE A 191 -6.65 21.26 -9.98
CA PHE A 191 -5.61 20.23 -9.99
C PHE A 191 -4.67 20.30 -8.79
N VAL A 192 -4.24 21.50 -8.37
CA VAL A 192 -3.36 21.68 -7.20
C VAL A 192 -4.05 21.19 -5.92
N LEU A 193 -5.33 21.51 -5.76
CA LEU A 193 -6.11 21.04 -4.61
C LEU A 193 -6.31 19.52 -4.62
N LYS A 194 -6.37 18.87 -5.79
CA LYS A 194 -6.38 17.40 -5.86
C LYS A 194 -5.07 16.82 -5.34
N ILE A 195 -3.93 17.34 -5.80
CA ILE A 195 -2.61 16.89 -5.35
C ILE A 195 -2.50 17.03 -3.83
N VAL A 196 -2.87 18.20 -3.27
CA VAL A 196 -2.83 18.42 -1.82
C VAL A 196 -3.71 17.40 -1.07
N LYS A 197 -4.93 17.13 -1.56
CA LYS A 197 -5.81 16.13 -0.94
C LYS A 197 -5.23 14.72 -0.98
N VAL A 198 -4.67 14.32 -2.13
CA VAL A 198 -3.98 13.02 -2.28
C VAL A 198 -2.86 12.90 -1.25
N TRP A 199 -2.02 13.92 -1.13
CA TRP A 199 -0.94 13.93 -0.15
C TRP A 199 -1.44 13.86 1.30
N ILE A 200 -2.49 14.61 1.64
CA ILE A 200 -3.08 14.55 2.99
C ILE A 200 -3.57 13.13 3.29
N VAL A 201 -4.34 12.51 2.39
CA VAL A 201 -4.85 11.15 2.59
C VAL A 201 -3.71 10.13 2.70
N PHE A 202 -2.67 10.28 1.87
CA PHE A 202 -1.49 9.44 1.92
C PHE A 202 -0.71 9.58 3.25
N LEU A 203 -0.59 10.79 3.79
CA LEU A 203 0.06 11.03 5.07
C LEU A 203 -0.77 10.50 6.25
N LEU A 204 -2.09 10.65 6.21
CA LEU A 204 -3.00 10.01 7.18
C LEU A 204 -2.84 8.49 7.13
N PHE A 205 -2.74 7.92 5.93
CA PHE A 205 -2.45 6.50 5.79
C PHE A 205 -1.10 6.13 6.37
N SER A 206 -0.05 6.89 6.07
CA SER A 206 1.30 6.65 6.56
C SER A 206 1.40 6.72 8.08
N PHE A 207 0.66 7.63 8.72
CA PHE A 207 0.56 7.69 10.17
C PHE A 207 -0.14 6.44 10.73
N GLY A 208 -1.28 6.05 10.15
CA GLY A 208 -1.93 4.78 10.52
C GLY A 208 -1.00 3.59 10.31
N ALA A 209 -0.19 3.59 9.26
CA ALA A 209 0.76 2.54 8.93
C ALA A 209 1.79 2.33 10.06
N ILE A 210 2.19 3.39 10.78
CA ILE A 210 3.06 3.29 11.97
C ILE A 210 2.36 2.49 13.08
N LEU A 211 1.09 2.80 13.37
CA LEU A 211 0.32 2.09 14.39
C LEU A 211 0.19 0.61 14.05
N PHE A 212 0.01 0.29 12.77
CA PHE A 212 -0.17 -1.08 12.29
C PHE A 212 1.12 -1.89 12.26
N ARG A 213 2.28 -1.27 11.97
CA ARG A 213 3.56 -1.95 11.82
C ARG A 213 4.33 -2.13 13.13
N ALA A 214 4.08 -1.28 14.12
CA ALA A 214 4.82 -1.31 15.36
C ALA A 214 4.85 -2.72 15.98
N ASN A 215 6.01 -3.14 16.48
CA ASN A 215 6.20 -4.51 16.97
C ASN A 215 5.37 -4.82 18.23
N ASN A 216 4.97 -3.79 18.97
CA ASN A 216 4.07 -3.86 20.13
C ASN A 216 3.62 -2.44 20.53
N ALA A 217 2.69 -2.36 21.48
CA ALA A 217 2.17 -1.10 22.01
C ALA A 217 3.25 -0.12 22.53
N ASN A 218 4.32 -0.62 23.18
CA ASN A 218 5.38 0.25 23.70
C ASN A 218 6.19 0.88 22.55
N MET A 219 6.58 0.08 21.55
CA MET A 219 7.30 0.59 20.37
C MET A 219 6.42 1.56 19.56
N MET A 220 5.11 1.29 19.47
CA MET A 220 4.15 2.19 18.83
C MET A 220 4.14 3.56 19.52
N ILE A 221 4.03 3.57 20.85
CA ILE A 221 4.04 4.80 21.66
C ILE A 221 5.36 5.55 21.44
N GLN A 222 6.51 4.88 21.56
CA GLN A 222 7.82 5.49 21.34
C GLN A 222 7.94 6.10 19.94
N HIS A 223 7.44 5.41 18.91
CA HIS A 223 7.47 5.91 17.54
C HIS A 223 6.59 7.16 17.37
N VAL A 224 5.36 7.12 17.88
CA VAL A 224 4.42 8.24 17.78
C VAL A 224 4.90 9.46 18.56
N PHE A 225 5.34 9.29 19.81
CA PHE A 225 5.85 10.39 20.61
C PHE A 225 7.20 10.90 20.08
N GLY A 226 8.07 10.01 19.61
CA GLY A 226 9.35 10.39 19.01
C GLY A 226 9.22 11.31 17.80
N ILE A 227 8.11 11.25 17.03
CA ILE A 227 7.84 12.20 15.95
C ILE A 227 7.72 13.65 16.47
N PHE A 228 7.25 13.84 17.70
CA PHE A 228 7.05 15.16 18.30
C PHE A 228 8.18 15.56 19.26
N GLU A 229 8.85 14.59 19.88
CA GLU A 229 9.87 14.82 20.92
C GLU A 229 11.29 14.78 20.36
N ASN A 230 11.58 13.91 19.39
CA ASN A 230 12.92 13.76 18.81
C ASN A 230 13.14 14.78 17.68
N VAL A 231 12.73 16.03 17.91
CA VAL A 231 13.05 17.16 17.03
C VAL A 231 14.58 17.31 17.05
N PRO A 232 15.26 17.24 15.90
CA PRO A 232 16.69 17.44 15.86
C PRO A 232 16.96 18.83 16.38
N ASN A 233 17.86 18.95 17.35
CA ASN A 233 18.45 20.24 17.72
C ASN A 233 19.26 20.86 16.55
N LYS A 234 19.20 20.30 15.33
CA LYS A 234 19.98 20.61 14.13
C LYS A 234 19.15 20.64 12.84
N ILE A 235 17.87 21.05 12.88
CA ILE A 235 17.10 21.30 11.65
C ILE A 235 17.80 22.33 10.73
N GLU A 236 18.63 23.24 11.28
CA GLU A 236 19.37 24.23 10.49
C GLU A 236 20.65 23.72 9.79
N THR A 237 21.24 22.58 10.19
CA THR A 237 22.60 22.24 9.72
C THR A 237 22.64 21.33 8.49
N GLU A 238 21.62 20.50 8.25
CA GLU A 238 21.60 19.57 7.10
C GLU A 238 20.71 20.02 5.93
N LEU A 239 19.76 20.95 6.16
CA LEU A 239 18.86 21.43 5.11
C LEU A 239 19.51 22.41 4.11
N ILE A 240 20.77 22.82 4.32
CA ILE A 240 21.45 23.83 3.48
C ILE A 240 22.56 23.24 2.57
N PHE A 241 23.02 21.99 2.72
CA PHE A 241 24.22 21.53 1.97
C PHE A 241 24.16 20.19 1.19
N SER A 242 23.03 19.50 1.07
CA SER A 242 22.93 18.27 0.23
C SER A 242 21.82 18.29 -0.83
N SER A 243 21.21 19.44 -1.09
CA SER A 243 20.10 19.54 -2.03
C SER A 243 20.58 19.48 -3.48
N LEU A 244 20.24 18.37 -4.15
CA LEU A 244 20.22 18.13 -5.61
C LEU A 244 21.44 17.44 -6.26
N SER A 245 22.56 17.21 -5.56
CA SER A 245 23.70 16.46 -6.16
C SER A 245 23.36 15.00 -6.45
N TRP A 246 22.57 14.35 -5.59
CA TRP A 246 22.09 12.98 -5.78
C TRP A 246 21.19 12.82 -7.02
N LEU A 247 20.42 13.86 -7.39
CA LEU A 247 19.63 13.86 -8.64
C LEU A 247 20.52 13.95 -9.88
N GLY A 248 21.67 14.61 -9.78
CA GLY A 248 22.71 14.61 -10.82
C GLY A 248 23.42 13.25 -10.93
N ASN A 249 23.71 12.61 -9.79
CA ASN A 249 24.35 11.29 -9.74
C ASN A 249 23.42 10.14 -10.12
N ALA A 250 22.10 10.30 -9.93
CA ALA A 250 21.10 9.36 -10.42
C ALA A 250 21.17 9.16 -11.95
N GLY A 251 21.58 10.20 -12.70
CA GLY A 251 21.83 10.11 -14.14
C GLY A 251 23.04 9.23 -14.52
N SER A 252 23.98 9.02 -13.60
CA SER A 252 25.18 8.18 -13.79
C SER A 252 24.95 6.70 -13.47
N LEU A 253 23.81 6.34 -12.86
CA LEU A 253 23.41 4.94 -12.60
C LEU A 253 22.99 4.18 -13.87
N ILE A 254 23.06 4.83 -15.04
CA ILE A 254 22.86 4.24 -16.38
C ILE A 254 24.18 4.29 -17.17
N ASP A 255 25.33 4.42 -16.51
CA ASP A 255 26.63 4.31 -17.18
C ASP A 255 27.17 2.88 -17.08
N GLY A 256 26.87 2.08 -18.11
CA GLY A 256 27.64 0.95 -18.67
C GLY A 256 28.02 -0.27 -17.81
N ASN A 257 28.39 -0.12 -16.54
CA ASN A 257 29.15 -1.13 -15.81
C ASN A 257 28.54 -1.60 -14.47
N SER A 258 27.47 -0.96 -13.97
CA SER A 258 26.84 -1.36 -12.69
C SER A 258 25.32 -1.42 -12.81
N PHE A 259 24.82 -2.62 -13.14
CA PHE A 259 23.39 -2.90 -13.10
C PHE A 259 22.88 -2.78 -11.65
N PHE A 260 22.15 -1.71 -11.35
CA PHE A 260 21.24 -1.54 -10.21
C PHE A 260 21.69 -2.16 -8.87
N LEU A 261 22.85 -1.74 -8.33
CA LEU A 261 23.31 -2.18 -7.01
C LEU A 261 22.61 -1.36 -5.91
N LEU A 262 21.40 -1.76 -5.54
CA LEU A 262 20.64 -1.26 -4.39
C LEU A 262 21.48 -1.18 -3.09
N ASN A 263 22.53 -1.99 -2.96
CA ASN A 263 23.41 -2.01 -1.80
C ASN A 263 24.40 -0.83 -1.72
N GLN A 264 24.72 -0.18 -2.85
CA GLN A 264 25.68 0.94 -2.89
C GLN A 264 25.02 2.32 -2.74
N MET A 265 23.68 2.37 -2.81
CA MET A 265 22.93 3.61 -2.75
C MET A 265 22.79 4.10 -1.31
N GLU A 266 22.72 5.41 -1.11
CA GLU A 266 22.38 5.97 0.19
C GLU A 266 20.90 5.69 0.53
N ASN A 267 20.58 5.62 1.82
CA ASN A 267 19.24 5.29 2.29
C ASN A 267 18.15 6.23 1.74
N LEU A 268 18.47 7.53 1.60
CA LEU A 268 17.54 8.52 1.08
C LEU A 268 17.29 8.33 -0.43
N GLU A 269 18.32 7.97 -1.19
CA GLU A 269 18.19 7.65 -2.61
C GLU A 269 17.31 6.41 -2.78
N LYS A 270 17.61 5.32 -2.06
CA LYS A 270 16.79 4.10 -2.08
C LYS A 270 15.33 4.44 -1.79
N PHE A 271 15.08 5.24 -0.76
CA PHE A 271 13.74 5.67 -0.40
C PHE A 271 13.03 6.39 -1.55
N PHE A 272 13.71 7.31 -2.23
CA PHE A 272 13.16 8.01 -3.38
C PHE A 272 12.78 7.06 -4.52
N TYR A 273 13.63 6.10 -4.89
CA TYR A 273 13.30 5.11 -5.92
C TYR A 273 12.13 4.20 -5.52
N LEU A 274 12.06 3.79 -4.27
CA LEU A 274 10.93 3.03 -3.74
C LEU A 274 9.63 3.83 -3.81
N PHE A 275 9.68 5.13 -3.49
CA PHE A 275 8.54 6.02 -3.62
C PHE A 275 8.12 6.23 -5.08
N LEU A 276 9.07 6.36 -6.02
CA LEU A 276 8.76 6.37 -7.45
C LEU A 276 8.10 5.06 -7.91
N GLY A 277 8.55 3.92 -7.40
CA GLY A 277 7.92 2.62 -7.63
C GLY A 277 6.47 2.59 -7.14
N LEU A 278 6.21 3.11 -5.94
CA LEU A 278 4.85 3.26 -5.39
C LEU A 278 3.95 4.07 -6.32
N VAL A 279 4.42 5.24 -6.75
CA VAL A 279 3.68 6.14 -7.64
C VAL A 279 3.43 5.48 -8.99
N PHE A 280 4.44 4.81 -9.55
CA PHE A 280 4.34 4.08 -10.81
C PHE A 280 3.25 2.99 -10.74
N PHE A 281 3.25 2.15 -9.70
CA PHE A 281 2.27 1.08 -9.59
C PHE A 281 0.86 1.59 -9.31
N ASN A 282 0.70 2.66 -8.52
CA ASN A 282 -0.59 3.33 -8.39
C ASN A 282 -1.06 3.94 -9.72
N TRP A 283 -0.14 4.48 -10.52
CA TRP A 283 -0.46 5.00 -11.85
C TRP A 283 -0.86 3.89 -12.83
N VAL A 284 -0.17 2.74 -12.83
CA VAL A 284 -0.55 1.56 -13.63
C VAL A 284 -1.96 1.08 -13.27
N GLU A 285 -2.29 1.01 -11.97
CA GLU A 285 -3.64 0.64 -11.51
C GLU A 285 -4.70 1.71 -11.84
N TYR A 286 -4.29 2.99 -11.93
CA TYR A 286 -5.18 4.10 -12.24
C TYR A 286 -5.50 4.19 -13.74
N VAL A 287 -4.53 3.89 -14.61
CA VAL A 287 -4.68 3.97 -16.06
C VAL A 287 -5.45 2.75 -16.55
N PRO A 288 -6.69 2.92 -17.05
CA PRO A 288 -7.44 1.80 -17.62
C PRO A 288 -6.67 1.19 -18.79
N ASP A 289 -6.72 -0.14 -18.88
CA ASP A 289 -6.17 -0.88 -20.02
C ASP A 289 -4.66 -0.64 -20.26
N PHE A 290 -3.89 -0.27 -19.23
CA PHE A 290 -2.44 -0.07 -19.34
C PHE A 290 -1.74 -1.24 -20.08
N TRP A 291 -2.08 -2.47 -19.69
CA TRP A 291 -1.53 -3.68 -20.28
C TRP A 291 -1.94 -3.91 -21.74
N LYS A 292 -3.05 -3.32 -22.22
CA LYS A 292 -3.45 -3.43 -23.64
C LYS A 292 -2.37 -2.87 -24.58
N ARG A 293 -1.57 -1.91 -24.12
CA ARG A 293 -0.47 -1.30 -24.89
C ARG A 293 0.68 -2.26 -25.17
N PHE A 294 0.82 -3.31 -24.36
CA PHE A 294 1.90 -4.29 -24.44
C PHE A 294 1.47 -5.61 -25.07
N ARG A 295 0.21 -5.76 -25.47
CA ARG A 295 -0.35 -7.01 -26.03
C ARG A 295 0.38 -7.51 -27.29
N LYS A 296 1.06 -6.62 -28.02
CA LYS A 296 1.94 -7.02 -29.14
C LYS A 296 3.10 -7.94 -28.72
N TYR A 297 3.45 -7.98 -27.44
CA TYR A 297 4.52 -8.80 -26.87
C TYR A 297 4.02 -10.07 -26.18
N ASP A 298 2.70 -10.32 -26.18
CA ASP A 298 2.08 -11.50 -25.57
C ASP A 298 2.76 -12.84 -25.93
N PRO A 299 3.19 -13.10 -27.20
CA PRO A 299 3.83 -14.37 -27.54
C PRO A 299 5.15 -14.64 -26.78
N TRP A 300 5.86 -13.58 -26.40
CA TRP A 300 7.14 -13.67 -25.70
C TRP A 300 6.98 -13.57 -24.18
N LEU A 301 5.80 -13.13 -23.71
CA LEU A 301 5.54 -12.82 -22.31
C LEU A 301 5.74 -14.03 -21.39
N LEU A 302 5.28 -15.21 -21.79
CA LEU A 302 5.42 -16.44 -20.98
C LEU A 302 6.89 -16.80 -20.73
N ILE A 303 7.71 -16.72 -21.78
CA ILE A 303 9.15 -16.99 -21.69
C ILE A 303 9.80 -15.93 -20.79
N PHE A 304 9.46 -14.66 -21.01
CA PHE A 304 9.99 -13.55 -20.22
C PHE A 304 9.62 -13.68 -18.73
N VAL A 305 8.36 -13.97 -18.41
CA VAL A 305 7.89 -14.20 -17.04
C VAL A 305 8.64 -15.36 -16.40
N GLY A 306 8.80 -16.48 -17.12
CA GLY A 306 9.57 -17.63 -16.62
C GLY A 306 11.02 -17.25 -16.29
N VAL A 307 11.72 -16.61 -17.22
CA VAL A 307 13.13 -16.22 -17.05
C VAL A 307 13.28 -15.20 -15.91
N VAL A 308 12.47 -14.15 -15.90
CA VAL A 308 12.52 -13.11 -14.87
C VAL A 308 12.15 -13.70 -13.51
N SER A 309 11.19 -14.62 -13.44
CA SER A 309 10.82 -15.24 -12.16
C SER A 309 11.96 -16.09 -11.60
N VAL A 310 12.60 -16.92 -12.43
CA VAL A 310 13.76 -17.72 -12.02
C VAL A 310 14.91 -16.81 -11.60
N PHE A 311 15.18 -15.74 -12.35
CA PHE A 311 16.24 -14.79 -12.03
C PHE A 311 16.00 -14.05 -10.71
N LEU A 312 14.79 -13.53 -10.51
CA LEU A 312 14.41 -12.83 -9.27
C LEU A 312 14.43 -13.76 -8.06
N LEU A 313 13.95 -15.00 -8.22
CA LEU A 313 14.05 -16.01 -7.17
C LEU A 313 15.52 -16.35 -6.88
N ALA A 314 16.35 -16.58 -7.90
CA ALA A 314 17.76 -16.93 -7.70
C ALA A 314 18.59 -15.81 -7.06
N LEU A 315 18.30 -14.55 -7.36
CA LEU A 315 19.05 -13.41 -6.82
C LEU A 315 18.57 -12.93 -5.45
N PHE A 316 17.28 -13.09 -5.14
CA PHE A 316 16.67 -12.46 -3.97
C PHE A 316 15.95 -13.44 -3.04
N SER A 317 15.96 -14.76 -3.29
CA SER A 317 15.25 -15.70 -2.39
C SER A 317 15.84 -15.76 -0.99
N GLU A 318 17.16 -15.59 -0.84
CA GLU A 318 17.83 -15.71 0.47
C GLU A 318 17.48 -14.53 1.42
N ASP A 319 17.23 -13.33 0.86
CA ASP A 319 16.88 -12.13 1.62
C ASP A 319 15.37 -11.79 1.60
N SER A 320 14.56 -12.63 0.94
CA SER A 320 13.13 -12.35 0.79
C SER A 320 12.39 -12.53 2.11
N SER A 321 11.67 -11.48 2.52
CA SER A 321 10.88 -11.52 3.75
C SER A 321 9.53 -12.20 3.49
N ALA A 322 9.03 -12.98 4.46
CA ALA A 322 7.66 -13.52 4.38
C ALA A 322 6.64 -12.39 4.13
N PHE A 323 5.60 -12.66 3.32
CA PHE A 323 4.52 -11.70 3.11
C PHE A 323 3.96 -11.23 4.45
N ILE A 324 3.64 -9.94 4.54
CA ILE A 324 3.16 -9.27 5.75
C ILE A 324 1.95 -10.01 6.35
N TYR A 325 1.09 -10.57 5.51
CA TYR A 325 -0.11 -11.30 5.95
C TYR A 325 0.18 -12.55 6.81
N TYR A 326 1.39 -13.13 6.71
CA TYR A 326 1.79 -14.30 7.51
C TYR A 326 2.48 -13.92 8.82
N LYS A 327 2.63 -12.62 9.13
CA LYS A 327 3.36 -12.13 10.30
C LYS A 327 2.45 -11.67 11.45
N PHE A 328 1.14 -11.72 11.28
CA PHE A 328 0.16 -11.27 12.26
C PHE A 328 -0.49 -12.42 13.02
#